data_AF-A0A3R6SQA9-F1
#
_entry.id   AF-A0A3R6SQA9-F1
#
_cell.length_a   1.000
_cell.length_b   1.000
_cell.length_c   1.000
_cell.angle_alpha   90.00
_cell.angle_beta   90.00
_cell.angle_gamma   90.00
#
_symmetry.space_group_name_H-M   'P 1'
#
loop_
_entity.id
_entity.type
_entity.pdbx_description
1 polymer ?
#
loop_
_entity_poly.entity_id
_entity_poly.type
_entity_poly.pdbx_seq_one_letter_code
_entity_poly.pdbx_strand_id
1 'polypeptide(L)'
;MSYIKKIVDYFFHHDLSEEMTWKVHRRLIKKEDRPEVDSALQSVWDTIGFPEMDETYPKQAFSQLSRNLGFTDQKKPVGKALRIMPFWVKLAAIWLLPLIMLSTSLYLYWEATHVKDALANVSLIEHFVPAGKREQVVLPDSSRVWLNSGSVLIYPSTFVGERREVYLSGEGYFEVEKNVEQPFIVKARTLNVEVLGTRFNLFAYPEIDRIATTLEEGSVQVRLQDEEEKTYHLVPDEQLLYYIESGDVDVKKVVSADYSDWREGGLLFDNYSFKDIIRILQRTYGLNIHLQTSAYNENLLTVHFNKNESVENIFMLLKELIPGLEYKIDGKNIYLR
;
A
#
# COMPACT_ATOMS: atom_id res chain seq x y z
N MET A 1 40.83 -36.61 79.25
CA MET A 1 40.78 -35.12 79.18
C MET A 1 42.02 -34.64 78.43
N SER A 2 41.86 -34.01 77.26
CA SER A 2 42.99 -33.47 76.50
C SER A 2 43.73 -32.40 77.31
N TYR A 3 45.06 -32.40 77.21
CA TYR A 3 45.92 -31.41 77.87
C TYR A 3 45.60 -29.99 77.40
N ILE A 4 45.18 -29.82 76.14
CA ILE A 4 44.80 -28.52 75.56
C ILE A 4 43.55 -27.97 76.26
N LYS A 5 42.55 -28.81 76.53
CA LYS A 5 41.32 -28.39 77.22
C LYS A 5 41.61 -27.85 78.63
N LYS A 6 42.56 -28.46 79.36
CA LYS A 6 43.00 -27.98 80.68
C LYS A 6 43.70 -26.62 80.59
N ILE A 7 44.52 -26.38 79.56
CA ILE A 7 45.18 -25.09 79.37
C ILE A 7 44.16 -23.99 79.08
N VAL A 8 43.22 -24.25 78.17
CA VAL A 8 42.19 -23.28 77.79
C VAL A 8 41.31 -22.94 78.99
N ASP A 9 40.83 -23.95 79.72
CA ASP A 9 40.01 -23.74 80.90
C ASP A 9 40.74 -22.98 82.01
N TYR A 10 42.02 -23.30 82.25
CA TYR A 10 42.85 -22.59 83.23
C TYR A 10 43.07 -21.13 82.83
N PHE A 11 43.30 -20.86 81.54
CA PHE A 11 43.52 -19.51 81.00
C PHE A 11 42.32 -18.58 81.22
N PHE A 12 41.08 -19.07 81.08
CA PHE A 12 39.87 -18.24 81.25
C PHE A 12 39.45 -18.04 82.71
N HIS A 13 39.97 -18.82 83.65
CA HIS A 13 39.61 -18.74 85.07
C HIS A 13 40.72 -18.18 85.98
N HIS A 14 41.92 -17.94 85.48
CA HIS A 14 43.06 -17.44 86.26
C HIS A 14 43.80 -16.32 85.52
N ASP A 15 44.21 -15.28 86.24
CA ASP A 15 45.09 -14.24 85.71
C ASP A 15 46.52 -14.79 85.53
N LEU A 16 46.99 -14.78 84.29
CA LEU A 16 48.32 -15.24 83.90
C LEU A 16 49.25 -14.06 83.58
N SER A 17 50.55 -14.24 83.78
CA SER A 17 51.53 -13.21 83.37
C SER A 17 51.52 -13.00 81.85
N GLU A 18 51.94 -11.82 81.37
CA GLU A 18 51.97 -11.50 79.93
C GLU A 18 52.75 -12.55 79.12
N GLU A 19 53.85 -13.07 79.66
CA GLU A 19 54.68 -14.08 78.98
C GLU A 19 53.94 -15.43 78.81
N MET A 20 53.18 -15.87 79.83
CA MET A 20 52.38 -17.08 79.74
C MET A 20 51.19 -16.90 78.80
N THR A 21 50.56 -15.73 78.81
CA THR A 21 49.45 -15.36 77.93
C THR A 21 49.86 -15.45 76.46
N TRP A 22 51.04 -14.92 76.12
CA TRP A 22 51.58 -15.03 74.76
C TRP A 22 51.81 -16.48 74.33
N LYS A 23 52.35 -17.32 75.21
CA LYS A 23 52.57 -18.76 74.93
C LYS A 23 51.25 -19.49 74.66
N VAL A 24 50.19 -19.16 75.40
CA VAL A 24 48.85 -19.72 75.16
C VAL A 24 48.29 -19.24 73.83
N HIS A 25 48.29 -17.93 73.54
CA HIS A 25 47.81 -17.39 72.25
C HIS A 25 48.52 -18.01 71.05
N ARG A 26 49.86 -18.11 71.09
CA ARG A 26 50.63 -18.75 70.02
C ARG A 26 50.24 -20.22 69.83
N ARG A 27 49.86 -20.92 70.90
CA ARG A 27 49.40 -22.31 70.82
C ARG A 27 48.01 -22.41 70.19
N LEU A 28 47.08 -21.51 70.54
CA LEU A 28 45.72 -21.47 69.99
C LEU A 28 45.68 -21.27 68.45
N ILE A 29 46.72 -20.65 67.88
CA ILE A 29 46.79 -20.36 66.44
C ILE A 29 47.35 -21.53 65.62
N LYS A 30 47.99 -22.53 66.25
CA LYS A 30 48.58 -23.68 65.53
C LYS A 30 47.50 -24.54 64.88
N LYS A 31 47.65 -24.81 63.57
CA LYS A 31 46.68 -25.57 62.77
C LYS A 31 46.46 -27.01 63.22
N GLU A 32 47.50 -27.68 63.74
CA GLU A 32 47.47 -29.09 64.17
C GLU A 32 46.56 -29.32 65.40
N ASP A 33 46.49 -28.32 66.29
CA ASP A 33 45.75 -28.40 67.55
C ASP A 33 44.30 -27.90 67.44
N ARG A 34 43.90 -27.35 66.27
CA ARG A 34 42.61 -26.67 66.05
C ARG A 34 41.37 -27.44 66.50
N PRO A 35 41.14 -28.71 66.11
CA PRO A 35 39.88 -29.38 66.47
C PRO A 35 39.72 -29.55 67.99
N GLU A 36 40.82 -29.73 68.73
CA GLU A 36 40.78 -29.82 70.19
C GLU A 36 40.65 -28.45 70.86
N VAL A 37 41.31 -27.43 70.31
CA VAL A 37 41.18 -26.03 70.75
C VAL A 37 39.74 -25.55 70.56
N ASP A 38 39.15 -25.78 69.39
CA ASP A 38 37.78 -25.36 69.07
C ASP A 38 36.78 -26.05 69.99
N SER A 39 36.94 -27.35 70.26
CA SER A 39 36.09 -28.07 71.21
C SER A 39 36.25 -27.57 72.65
N ALA A 40 37.47 -27.20 73.06
CA ALA A 40 37.71 -26.63 74.38
C ALA A 40 37.08 -25.24 74.51
N LEU A 41 37.28 -24.37 73.53
CA LEU A 41 36.69 -23.02 73.47
C LEU A 41 35.18 -23.07 73.41
N GLN A 42 34.59 -23.99 72.62
CA GLN A 42 33.15 -24.20 72.58
C GLN A 42 32.62 -24.59 73.97
N SER A 43 33.31 -25.47 74.69
CA SER A 43 32.86 -25.84 76.04
C SER A 43 32.97 -24.71 77.06
N VAL A 44 33.99 -23.86 76.95
CA VAL A 44 34.12 -22.65 77.78
C VAL A 44 33.01 -21.67 77.42
N TRP A 45 32.73 -21.47 76.13
CA TRP A 45 31.66 -20.62 75.63
C TRP A 45 30.28 -21.07 76.15
N ASP A 46 30.01 -22.37 76.09
CA ASP A 46 28.74 -22.95 76.56
C ASP A 46 28.61 -22.87 78.10
N THR A 47 29.72 -22.88 78.83
CA THR A 47 29.74 -22.82 80.31
C THR A 47 29.65 -21.39 80.85
N ILE A 48 30.33 -20.43 80.19
CA ILE A 48 30.35 -19.03 80.64
C ILE A 48 28.94 -18.45 80.63
N GLY A 49 28.12 -18.83 79.64
CA GLY A 49 26.79 -18.25 79.45
C GLY A 49 26.88 -16.75 79.18
N PHE A 50 25.93 -16.17 78.47
CA PHE A 50 25.88 -14.72 78.38
C PHE A 50 25.24 -14.20 79.68
N PRO A 51 25.96 -13.52 80.60
CA PRO A 51 25.25 -12.68 81.55
C PRO A 51 24.38 -11.71 80.75
N GLU A 52 23.17 -11.40 81.21
CA GLU A 52 22.28 -10.41 80.57
C GLU A 52 23.11 -9.17 80.23
N MET A 53 23.51 -9.06 78.96
CA MET A 53 24.52 -8.11 78.56
C MET A 53 23.81 -6.78 78.39
N ASP A 54 24.18 -5.79 79.21
CA ASP A 54 23.71 -4.43 79.03
C ASP A 54 24.12 -3.95 77.63
N GLU A 55 23.14 -3.83 76.73
CA GLU A 55 23.33 -3.45 75.32
C GLU A 55 24.02 -2.08 75.15
N THR A 56 24.14 -1.31 76.22
CA THR A 56 24.72 0.03 76.21
C THR A 56 26.20 0.01 75.84
N TYR A 57 26.99 -0.95 76.34
CA TYR A 57 28.44 -0.98 76.12
C TYR A 57 28.85 -1.41 74.70
N PRO A 58 28.31 -2.50 74.10
CA PRO A 58 28.62 -2.88 72.72
C PRO A 58 28.19 -1.82 71.70
N LYS A 59 27.05 -1.15 71.93
CA LYS A 59 26.58 -0.04 71.07
C LYS A 59 27.53 1.15 71.10
N GLN A 60 28.05 1.51 72.28
CA GLN A 60 29.04 2.59 72.40
C GLN A 60 30.37 2.22 71.73
N ALA A 61 30.87 1.01 71.94
CA ALA A 61 32.09 0.53 71.29
C ALA A 61 31.96 0.51 69.76
N PHE A 62 30.83 0.03 69.22
CA PHE A 62 30.54 0.05 67.78
C PHE A 62 30.40 1.47 67.21
N SER A 63 29.79 2.39 67.98
CA SER A 63 29.66 3.81 67.57
C SER A 63 31.01 4.53 67.50
N GLN A 64 31.96 4.20 68.39
CA GLN A 64 33.32 4.75 68.34
C GLN A 64 34.12 4.16 67.19
N LEU A 65 33.98 2.85 66.95
CA LEU A 65 34.66 2.16 65.86
C LEU A 65 34.21 2.66 64.48
N SER A 66 32.90 2.78 64.25
CA SER A 66 32.33 3.30 62.98
C SER A 66 32.77 4.74 62.68
N ARG A 67 32.88 5.59 63.71
CA ARG A 67 33.34 6.97 63.59
C ARG A 67 34.82 7.08 63.21
N ASN A 68 35.68 6.21 63.77
CA ASN A 68 37.12 6.21 63.45
C ASN A 68 37.42 5.57 62.07
N LEU A 69 36.57 4.67 61.60
CA LEU A 69 36.71 4.02 60.29
C LEU A 69 36.08 4.81 59.12
N GLY A 70 35.52 6.00 59.36
CA GLY A 70 34.93 6.84 58.32
C GLY A 70 33.56 6.37 57.80
N PHE A 71 32.93 5.40 58.45
CA PHE A 71 31.53 5.03 58.22
C PHE A 71 30.60 6.02 58.94
N THR A 72 30.81 7.31 58.70
CA THR A 72 29.81 8.31 59.08
C THR A 72 28.66 8.14 58.11
N ASP A 73 27.54 7.63 58.60
CA ASP A 73 26.24 7.83 57.95
C ASP A 73 26.01 9.34 57.89
N GLN A 74 26.53 9.98 56.84
CA GLN A 74 26.02 11.24 56.40
C GLN A 74 24.58 10.97 55.98
N LYS A 75 23.65 11.15 56.92
CA LYS A 75 22.27 11.50 56.59
C LYS A 75 22.34 12.81 55.82
N LYS A 76 22.64 12.73 54.53
CA LYS A 76 22.30 13.77 53.58
C LYS A 76 20.81 14.04 53.79
N PRO A 77 20.36 15.30 53.93
CA PRO A 77 18.94 15.55 53.82
C PRO A 77 18.55 15.03 52.44
N VAL A 78 17.81 13.92 52.40
CA VAL A 78 17.07 13.54 51.20
C VAL A 78 15.94 14.57 51.11
N GLY A 79 16.31 15.79 50.71
CA GLY A 79 15.38 16.64 50.00
C GLY A 79 14.97 15.78 48.82
N LYS A 80 13.79 15.19 48.92
CA LYS A 80 13.11 14.64 47.76
C LYS A 80 12.97 15.81 46.81
N ALA A 81 13.92 15.97 45.89
CA ALA A 81 13.65 16.62 44.62
C ALA A 81 12.74 15.65 43.85
N LEU A 82 11.53 15.41 44.39
CA LEU A 82 10.42 15.19 43.50
C LEU A 82 10.43 16.44 42.65
N ARG A 83 10.70 16.27 41.36
CA ARG A 83 10.37 17.28 40.37
C ARG A 83 8.85 17.37 40.41
N ILE A 84 8.31 18.14 41.36
CA ILE A 84 6.89 18.42 41.46
C ILE A 84 6.65 19.28 40.24
N MET A 85 6.22 18.65 39.15
CA MET A 85 5.71 19.39 38.01
C MET A 85 4.66 20.35 38.57
N PRO A 86 4.73 21.66 38.30
CA PRO A 86 3.83 22.63 38.88
C PRO A 86 2.41 22.12 38.75
N PHE A 87 1.57 22.30 39.76
CA PHE A 87 0.16 21.86 39.72
C PHE A 87 -0.54 22.29 38.41
N TRP A 88 -0.18 23.47 37.90
CA TRP A 88 -0.59 24.01 36.61
C TRP A 88 -0.24 23.14 35.39
N VAL A 89 0.87 22.39 35.40
CA VAL A 89 1.25 21.49 34.30
C VAL A 89 0.38 20.23 34.27
N LYS A 90 -0.02 19.73 35.44
CA LYS A 90 -1.01 18.63 35.53
C LYS A 90 -2.40 19.10 35.10
N LEU A 91 -2.78 20.32 35.50
CA LEU A 91 -4.02 20.96 35.04
C LEU A 91 -4.01 21.18 33.52
N ALA A 92 -2.88 21.65 32.98
CA ALA A 92 -2.70 21.87 31.55
C ALA A 92 -2.86 20.56 30.77
N ALA A 93 -2.31 19.43 31.23
CA ALA A 93 -2.48 18.14 30.55
C ALA A 93 -3.94 17.63 30.56
N ILE A 94 -4.69 17.89 31.64
CA ILE A 94 -6.12 17.52 31.76
C ILE A 94 -6.98 18.30 30.77
N TRP A 95 -6.63 19.54 30.43
CA TRP A 95 -7.39 20.38 29.51
C TRP A 95 -6.83 20.36 28.08
N LEU A 96 -5.51 20.28 27.89
CA LEU A 96 -4.86 20.29 26.58
C LEU A 96 -5.13 19.00 25.80
N LEU A 97 -5.10 17.83 26.44
CA LEU A 97 -5.40 16.58 25.73
C LEU A 97 -6.81 16.54 25.15
N PRO A 98 -7.89 16.82 25.92
CA PRO A 98 -9.23 16.90 25.34
C PRO A 98 -9.39 18.09 24.40
N LEU A 99 -8.71 19.22 24.62
CA LEU A 99 -8.75 20.35 23.66
C LEU A 99 -8.10 19.96 22.32
N ILE A 100 -6.95 19.28 22.35
CA ILE A 100 -6.27 18.79 21.15
C ILE A 100 -7.14 17.74 20.48
N MET A 101 -7.66 16.75 21.21
CA MET A 101 -8.56 15.73 20.66
C MET A 101 -9.85 16.33 20.08
N LEU A 102 -10.42 17.35 20.73
CA LEU A 102 -11.58 18.07 20.22
C LEU A 102 -11.21 18.87 18.97
N SER A 103 -10.06 19.54 18.96
CA SER A 103 -9.57 20.29 17.81
C SER A 103 -9.28 19.41 16.60
N THR A 104 -8.64 18.24 16.81
CA THR A 104 -8.37 17.28 15.74
C THR A 104 -9.66 16.60 15.29
N SER A 105 -10.57 16.27 16.21
CA SER A 105 -11.89 15.73 15.85
C SER A 105 -12.72 16.74 15.06
N LEU A 106 -12.70 18.03 15.43
CA LEU A 106 -13.39 19.09 14.71
C LEU A 106 -12.75 19.31 13.34
N TYR A 107 -11.42 19.32 13.25
CA TYR A 107 -10.69 19.42 11.99
C TYR A 107 -11.06 18.26 11.04
N LEU A 108 -10.98 17.01 11.51
CA LEU A 108 -11.34 15.83 10.73
C LEU A 108 -12.83 15.82 10.34
N TYR A 109 -13.72 16.31 11.21
CA TYR A 109 -15.14 16.45 10.90
C TYR A 109 -15.39 17.51 9.82
N TRP A 110 -14.68 18.64 9.88
CA TRP A 110 -14.78 19.71 8.90
C TRP A 110 -14.26 19.27 7.53
N GLU A 111 -13.12 18.58 7.49
CA GLU A 111 -12.57 17.98 6.27
C GLU A 111 -13.54 16.94 5.66
N ALA A 112 -14.08 16.04 6.49
CA ALA A 112 -15.02 15.00 6.04
C ALA A 112 -16.35 15.58 5.53
N THR A 113 -16.82 16.69 6.11
CA THR A 113 -18.04 17.36 5.64
C THR A 113 -17.83 18.10 4.31
N HIS A 114 -16.69 18.76 4.11
CA HIS A 114 -16.33 19.37 2.82
C HIS A 114 -16.26 18.35 1.69
N VAL A 115 -15.67 17.17 1.93
CA VAL A 115 -15.61 16.09 0.93
C VAL A 115 -17.01 15.53 0.63
N LYS A 116 -17.86 15.37 1.65
CA LYS A 116 -19.26 14.92 1.46
C LYS A 116 -20.09 15.91 0.67
N ASP A 117 -19.98 17.20 0.96
CA ASP A 117 -20.73 18.24 0.24
C ASP A 117 -20.23 18.38 -1.21
N ALA A 118 -18.93 18.20 -1.45
CA ALA A 118 -18.37 18.14 -2.79
C ALA A 118 -18.93 16.92 -3.57
N LEU A 119 -18.87 15.72 -2.99
CA LEU A 119 -19.38 14.48 -3.61
C LEU A 119 -20.90 14.48 -3.81
N ALA A 120 -21.67 15.10 -2.90
CA ALA A 120 -23.12 15.19 -3.01
C ALA A 120 -23.59 16.01 -4.23
N ASN A 121 -22.72 16.87 -4.76
CA ASN A 121 -22.99 17.71 -5.93
C ASN A 121 -22.34 17.18 -7.22
N VAL A 122 -21.61 16.05 -7.18
CA VAL A 122 -21.03 15.44 -8.38
C VAL A 122 -22.09 14.57 -9.06
N SER A 123 -22.56 15.01 -10.23
CA SER A 123 -23.42 14.21 -11.10
C SER A 123 -22.58 13.46 -12.13
N LEU A 124 -22.93 12.19 -12.41
CA LEU A 124 -22.37 11.47 -13.56
C LEU A 124 -23.04 11.97 -14.84
N ILE A 125 -22.24 12.29 -15.84
CA ILE A 125 -22.65 12.68 -17.18
C ILE A 125 -22.41 11.49 -18.10
N GLU A 126 -23.44 11.11 -18.86
CA GLU A 126 -23.37 10.11 -19.91
C GLU A 126 -23.38 10.82 -21.28
N HIS A 127 -22.35 10.58 -22.09
CA HIS A 127 -22.26 11.08 -23.45
C HIS A 127 -22.31 9.90 -24.43
N PHE A 128 -23.39 9.82 -25.21
CA PHE A 128 -23.60 8.78 -26.22
C PHE A 128 -23.46 9.34 -27.63
N VAL A 129 -22.62 8.69 -28.44
CA VAL A 129 -22.47 9.03 -29.86
C VAL A 129 -23.28 8.04 -30.70
N PRO A 130 -24.29 8.50 -31.49
CA PRO A 130 -25.07 7.61 -32.33
C PRO A 130 -24.24 7.06 -33.51
N ALA A 131 -24.75 6.00 -34.14
CA ALA A 131 -24.14 5.44 -35.35
C ALA A 131 -24.03 6.50 -36.47
N GLY A 132 -22.94 6.45 -37.25
CA GLY A 132 -22.68 7.40 -38.33
C GLY A 132 -22.10 8.74 -37.88
N LYS A 133 -21.83 8.92 -36.58
CA LYS A 133 -21.26 10.16 -36.03
C LYS A 133 -20.00 9.90 -35.23
N ARG A 134 -19.20 10.95 -35.08
CA ARG A 134 -18.05 11.02 -34.19
C ARG A 134 -18.10 12.37 -33.52
N GLU A 135 -17.80 12.42 -32.24
CA GLU A 135 -17.92 13.64 -31.46
C GLU A 135 -16.71 13.81 -30.57
N GLN A 136 -16.32 15.07 -30.34
CA GLN A 136 -15.26 15.42 -29.41
C GLN A 136 -15.88 15.99 -28.14
N VAL A 137 -15.44 15.47 -26.99
CA VAL A 137 -15.87 15.90 -25.66
C VAL A 137 -14.66 16.49 -24.93
N VAL A 138 -14.88 17.61 -24.25
CA VAL A 138 -13.88 18.20 -23.34
C VAL A 138 -14.31 17.86 -21.91
N LEU A 139 -13.42 17.19 -21.17
CA LEU A 139 -13.67 16.77 -19.79
C LEU A 139 -13.41 17.92 -18.79
N PRO A 140 -13.88 17.81 -17.53
CA PRO A 140 -13.71 18.85 -16.52
C PRO A 140 -12.25 19.20 -16.20
N ASP A 141 -11.30 18.28 -16.44
CA ASP A 141 -9.87 18.50 -16.29
C ASP A 141 -9.19 19.07 -17.55
N SER A 142 -9.96 19.50 -18.54
CA SER A 142 -9.52 19.96 -19.87
C SER A 142 -8.95 18.88 -20.80
N SER A 143 -8.97 17.61 -20.40
CA SER A 143 -8.65 16.49 -21.29
C SER A 143 -9.65 16.42 -22.45
N ARG A 144 -9.19 16.05 -23.65
CA ARG A 144 -10.03 15.94 -24.84
C ARG A 144 -10.21 14.48 -25.21
N VAL A 145 -11.46 14.08 -25.46
CA VAL A 145 -11.80 12.71 -25.86
C VAL A 145 -12.56 12.75 -27.17
N TRP A 146 -12.02 12.12 -28.19
CA TRP A 146 -12.78 11.80 -29.39
C TRP A 146 -13.50 10.49 -29.17
N LEU A 147 -14.80 10.45 -29.44
CA LEU A 147 -15.64 9.25 -29.33
C LEU A 147 -16.08 8.81 -30.71
N ASN A 148 -15.86 7.52 -31.01
CA ASN A 148 -16.29 6.93 -32.26
C ASN A 148 -17.80 6.62 -32.23
N SER A 149 -18.38 6.32 -33.40
CA SER A 149 -19.79 5.95 -33.53
C SER A 149 -20.19 4.88 -32.51
N GLY A 150 -21.41 4.93 -31.99
CA GLY A 150 -21.95 3.93 -31.06
C GLY A 150 -21.15 3.74 -29.76
N SER A 151 -20.37 4.75 -29.36
CA SER A 151 -19.61 4.75 -28.11
C SER A 151 -20.35 5.53 -27.03
N VAL A 152 -20.16 5.12 -25.77
CA VAL A 152 -20.66 5.76 -24.56
C VAL A 152 -19.48 6.09 -23.66
N LEU A 153 -19.41 7.34 -23.23
CA LEU A 153 -18.48 7.81 -22.21
C LEU A 153 -19.26 8.28 -20.99
N ILE A 154 -18.92 7.77 -19.82
CA ILE A 154 -19.49 8.22 -18.54
C ILE A 154 -18.38 8.84 -17.71
N TYR A 155 -18.59 10.07 -17.25
CA TYR A 155 -17.61 10.83 -16.48
C TYR A 155 -18.30 11.75 -15.45
N PRO A 156 -17.66 12.06 -14.31
CA PRO A 156 -18.23 12.98 -13.34
C PRO A 156 -18.22 14.42 -13.85
N SER A 157 -19.17 15.25 -13.43
CA SER A 157 -19.21 16.68 -13.73
C SER A 157 -17.97 17.44 -13.22
N THR A 158 -17.32 16.92 -12.19
CA THR A 158 -16.05 17.40 -11.63
C THR A 158 -15.26 16.22 -11.09
N PHE A 159 -13.96 16.15 -11.36
CA PHE A 159 -13.09 15.14 -10.73
C PHE A 159 -12.75 15.55 -9.29
N VAL A 160 -13.12 14.70 -8.32
CA VAL A 160 -12.88 14.91 -6.88
C VAL A 160 -12.08 13.73 -6.33
N GLY A 161 -11.18 14.00 -5.39
CA GLY A 161 -10.34 12.97 -4.75
C GLY A 161 -9.01 12.73 -5.48
N GLU A 162 -8.45 11.54 -5.32
CA GLU A 162 -7.08 11.23 -5.73
C GLU A 162 -6.95 10.80 -7.20
N ARG A 163 -8.06 10.57 -7.91
CA ARG A 163 -8.07 9.97 -9.26
C ARG A 163 -9.12 10.61 -10.16
N ARG A 164 -8.85 10.67 -11.46
CA ARG A 164 -9.78 11.09 -12.50
C ARG A 164 -10.31 9.84 -13.20
N GLU A 165 -11.48 9.36 -12.81
CA GLU A 165 -12.04 8.12 -13.35
C GLU A 165 -13.14 8.39 -14.37
N VAL A 166 -13.08 7.70 -15.51
CA VAL A 166 -14.12 7.68 -16.54
C VAL A 166 -14.40 6.26 -16.99
N TYR A 167 -15.59 6.00 -17.53
CA TYR A 167 -15.97 4.72 -18.09
C TYR A 167 -16.21 4.83 -19.58
N LEU A 168 -15.66 3.90 -20.35
CA LEU A 168 -15.84 3.82 -21.80
C LEU A 168 -16.48 2.47 -22.17
N SER A 169 -17.52 2.54 -22.99
CA SER A 169 -18.05 1.40 -23.75
C SER A 169 -18.04 1.79 -25.23
N GLY A 170 -17.20 1.13 -26.03
CA GLY A 170 -16.96 1.49 -27.42
C GLY A 170 -15.53 1.92 -27.68
N GLU A 171 -15.31 2.90 -28.56
CA GLU A 171 -13.98 3.35 -28.93
C GLU A 171 -13.79 4.85 -28.69
N GLY A 172 -12.67 5.19 -28.05
CA GLY A 172 -12.31 6.55 -27.76
C GLY A 172 -10.81 6.80 -27.91
N TYR A 173 -10.47 7.96 -28.44
CA TYR A 173 -9.11 8.48 -28.48
C TYR A 173 -8.98 9.59 -27.44
N PHE A 174 -8.03 9.44 -26.52
CA PHE A 174 -7.87 10.29 -25.36
C PHE A 174 -6.60 11.12 -25.49
N GLU A 175 -6.75 12.44 -25.37
CA GLU A 175 -5.66 13.39 -25.14
C GLU A 175 -5.76 13.87 -23.69
N VAL A 176 -5.05 13.19 -22.79
CA VAL A 176 -5.17 13.44 -21.36
C VAL A 176 -4.21 14.53 -20.93
N GLU A 177 -4.73 15.54 -20.22
CA GLU A 177 -3.92 16.60 -19.63
C GLU A 177 -3.02 16.04 -18.53
N LYS A 178 -1.76 16.51 -18.53
CA LYS A 178 -0.72 15.97 -17.66
C LYS A 178 -0.97 16.37 -16.21
N ASN A 179 -1.20 15.39 -15.35
CA ASN A 179 -1.32 15.58 -13.91
C ASN A 179 -0.82 14.31 -13.19
N VAL A 180 0.36 14.41 -12.59
CA VAL A 180 1.05 13.30 -11.90
C VAL A 180 0.46 13.03 -10.52
N GLU A 181 -0.10 14.06 -9.87
CA GLU A 181 -0.68 13.96 -8.53
C GLU A 181 -2.07 13.32 -8.55
N GLN A 182 -2.76 13.37 -9.69
CA GLN A 182 -4.10 12.81 -9.87
C GLN A 182 -4.18 11.97 -11.16
N PRO A 183 -3.86 10.66 -11.11
CA PRO A 183 -3.87 9.78 -12.28
C PRO A 183 -5.24 9.72 -12.97
N PHE A 184 -5.23 9.56 -14.29
CA PHE A 184 -6.43 9.41 -15.11
C PHE A 184 -6.65 7.93 -15.42
N ILE A 185 -7.85 7.43 -15.16
CA ILE A 185 -8.19 6.01 -15.29
C ILE A 185 -9.41 5.88 -16.19
N VAL A 186 -9.24 5.15 -17.30
CA VAL A 186 -10.34 4.72 -18.16
C VAL A 186 -10.70 3.28 -17.81
N LYS A 187 -11.93 3.09 -17.33
CA LYS A 187 -12.51 1.76 -17.07
C LYS A 187 -13.27 1.30 -18.30
N ALA A 188 -12.87 0.18 -18.88
CA ALA A 188 -13.50 -0.40 -20.06
C ALA A 188 -13.66 -1.91 -19.88
N ARG A 189 -14.91 -2.34 -19.65
CA ARG A 189 -15.25 -3.74 -19.33
C ARG A 189 -14.36 -4.28 -18.19
N THR A 190 -13.51 -5.26 -18.46
CA THR A 190 -12.61 -5.94 -17.51
C THR A 190 -11.21 -5.31 -17.45
N LEU A 191 -10.99 -4.17 -18.11
CA LEU A 191 -9.67 -3.56 -18.28
C LEU A 191 -9.67 -2.13 -17.75
N ASN A 192 -8.62 -1.80 -16.98
CA ASN A 192 -8.38 -0.48 -16.41
C ASN A 192 -7.11 0.09 -17.05
N VAL A 193 -7.24 1.25 -17.73
CA VAL A 193 -6.13 1.96 -18.36
C VAL A 193 -5.79 3.19 -17.53
N GLU A 194 -4.62 3.20 -16.89
CA GLU A 194 -4.12 4.30 -16.07
C GLU A 194 -3.03 5.08 -16.81
N VAL A 195 -3.17 6.42 -16.82
CA VAL A 195 -2.24 7.35 -17.48
C VAL A 195 -2.04 8.62 -16.66
N LEU A 196 -0.91 9.30 -16.88
CA LEU A 196 -0.56 10.55 -16.19
C LEU A 196 -0.59 11.79 -17.10
N GLY A 197 -0.72 11.61 -18.42
CA GLY A 197 -0.66 12.67 -19.42
C GLY A 197 -0.17 12.10 -20.75
N THR A 198 -1.10 11.57 -21.53
CA THR A 198 -0.83 10.56 -22.56
C THR A 198 -1.82 10.72 -23.70
N ARG A 199 -1.40 10.39 -24.93
CA ARG A 199 -2.27 10.25 -26.10
C ARG A 199 -2.38 8.78 -26.47
N PHE A 200 -3.60 8.24 -26.47
CA PHE A 200 -3.83 6.83 -26.74
C PHE A 200 -5.24 6.57 -27.28
N ASN A 201 -5.39 5.48 -28.04
CA ASN A 201 -6.67 4.94 -28.48
C ASN A 201 -7.07 3.76 -27.59
N LEU A 202 -8.34 3.67 -27.21
CA LEU A 202 -8.92 2.53 -26.51
C LEU A 202 -10.16 2.05 -27.28
N PHE A 203 -10.11 0.81 -27.73
CA PHE A 203 -11.19 0.10 -28.41
C PHE A 203 -11.74 -0.99 -27.48
N ALA A 204 -13.01 -0.89 -27.11
CA ALA A 204 -13.64 -1.76 -26.12
C ALA A 204 -15.15 -1.93 -26.39
N TYR A 205 -15.52 -2.26 -27.63
CA TYR A 205 -16.91 -2.56 -27.97
C TYR A 205 -17.39 -3.88 -27.30
N PRO A 206 -18.53 -3.90 -26.60
CA PRO A 206 -19.02 -5.08 -25.88
C PRO A 206 -19.24 -6.34 -26.74
N GLU A 207 -19.63 -6.16 -27.99
CA GLU A 207 -20.00 -7.22 -28.94
C GLU A 207 -18.81 -7.85 -29.68
N ILE A 208 -17.61 -7.30 -29.49
CA ILE A 208 -16.36 -7.78 -30.05
C ILE A 208 -15.55 -8.42 -28.91
N ASP A 209 -15.04 -9.62 -29.15
CA ASP A 209 -14.28 -10.41 -28.18
C ASP A 209 -12.82 -9.95 -28.06
N ARG A 210 -12.62 -8.63 -28.03
CA ARG A 210 -11.28 -8.04 -27.90
C ARG A 210 -11.36 -6.62 -27.38
N ILE A 211 -10.43 -6.29 -26.49
CA ILE A 211 -10.13 -4.92 -26.08
C ILE A 211 -8.74 -4.59 -26.61
N ALA A 212 -8.58 -3.40 -27.19
CA ALA A 212 -7.28 -2.94 -27.69
C ALA A 212 -6.94 -1.57 -27.12
N THR A 213 -5.72 -1.43 -26.59
CA THR A 213 -5.17 -0.14 -26.16
C THR A 213 -3.93 0.15 -26.99
N THR A 214 -3.90 1.28 -27.71
CA THR A 214 -2.78 1.69 -28.56
C THR A 214 -2.21 3.02 -28.07
N LEU A 215 -0.93 3.05 -27.78
CA LEU A 215 -0.25 4.23 -27.25
C LEU A 215 0.46 5.01 -28.37
N GLU A 216 0.14 6.30 -28.48
CA GLU A 216 0.78 7.22 -29.43
C GLU A 216 1.85 8.08 -28.74
N GLU A 217 1.55 8.65 -27.57
CA GLU A 217 2.50 9.49 -26.83
C GLU A 217 2.35 9.31 -25.32
N GLY A 218 3.48 9.27 -24.60
CA GLY A 218 3.51 9.20 -23.13
C GLY A 218 3.73 7.77 -22.64
N SER A 219 3.00 7.37 -21.58
CA SER A 219 3.04 6.01 -21.05
C SER A 219 1.65 5.61 -20.58
N VAL A 220 1.36 4.31 -20.73
CA VAL A 220 0.10 3.70 -20.33
C VAL A 220 0.40 2.52 -19.43
N GLN A 221 -0.30 2.43 -18.32
CA GLN A 221 -0.36 1.25 -17.48
C GLN A 221 -1.73 0.59 -17.66
N VAL A 222 -1.75 -0.69 -18.03
CA VAL A 222 -2.97 -1.49 -18.18
C VAL A 222 -3.03 -2.54 -17.08
N ARG A 223 -4.17 -2.64 -16.41
CA ARG A 223 -4.46 -3.70 -15.42
C ARG A 223 -5.76 -4.42 -15.78
N LEU A 224 -5.78 -5.73 -15.64
CA LEU A 224 -7.01 -6.53 -15.74
C LEU A 224 -7.71 -6.53 -14.37
N GLN A 225 -9.04 -6.40 -14.35
CA GLN A 225 -9.82 -6.35 -13.11
C GLN A 225 -9.77 -7.67 -12.32
N ASP A 226 -9.72 -8.80 -13.01
CA ASP A 226 -9.69 -10.13 -12.38
C ASP A 226 -8.28 -10.56 -11.94
N GLU A 227 -7.24 -9.88 -12.42
CA GLU A 227 -5.83 -10.16 -12.11
C GLU A 227 -5.08 -8.86 -11.76
N GLU A 228 -5.45 -8.22 -10.65
CA GLU A 228 -4.84 -6.93 -10.24
C GLU A 228 -3.31 -6.97 -10.13
N GLU A 229 -2.71 -8.16 -9.91
CA GLU A 229 -1.26 -8.33 -9.84
C GLU A 229 -0.57 -8.23 -11.22
N LYS A 230 -1.26 -8.54 -12.32
CA LYS A 230 -0.70 -8.43 -13.66
C LYS A 230 -0.91 -7.03 -14.22
N THR A 231 0.20 -6.32 -14.29
CA THR A 231 0.29 -5.00 -14.90
C THR A 231 1.07 -5.07 -16.20
N TYR A 232 0.55 -4.43 -17.24
CA TYR A 232 1.24 -4.21 -18.51
C TYR A 232 1.59 -2.73 -18.66
N HIS A 233 2.78 -2.44 -19.16
CA HIS A 233 3.22 -1.08 -19.45
C HIS A 233 3.47 -0.98 -20.95
N LEU A 234 2.83 0.01 -21.59
CA LEU A 234 3.05 0.30 -23.00
C LEU A 234 4.00 1.49 -23.12
N VAL A 235 4.87 1.42 -24.14
CA VAL A 235 5.61 2.57 -24.67
C VAL A 235 4.99 3.03 -26.00
N PRO A 236 5.32 4.24 -26.50
CA PRO A 236 4.81 4.71 -27.79
C PRO A 236 4.99 3.70 -28.92
N ASP A 237 4.00 3.64 -29.81
CA ASP A 237 3.90 2.69 -30.93
C ASP A 237 3.71 1.22 -30.51
N GLU A 238 3.20 0.99 -29.30
CA GLU A 238 2.74 -0.33 -28.87
C GLU A 238 1.21 -0.41 -28.75
N GLN A 239 0.70 -1.59 -29.09
CA GLN A 239 -0.69 -1.97 -28.90
C GLN A 239 -0.76 -3.21 -28.01
N LEU A 240 -1.57 -3.11 -26.96
CA LEU A 240 -2.02 -4.26 -26.17
C LEU A 240 -3.36 -4.73 -26.71
N LEU A 241 -3.47 -6.03 -26.99
CA LEU A 241 -4.68 -6.74 -27.35
C LEU A 241 -5.03 -7.71 -26.21
N TYR A 242 -6.24 -7.60 -25.68
CA TYR A 242 -6.78 -8.52 -24.70
C TYR A 242 -7.98 -9.25 -25.28
N TYR A 243 -7.90 -10.57 -25.38
CA TYR A 243 -8.96 -11.46 -25.86
C TYR A 243 -9.78 -11.94 -24.66
N ILE A 244 -11.08 -11.67 -24.65
CA ILE A 244 -11.88 -11.82 -23.42
C ILE A 244 -12.25 -13.30 -23.20
N GLU A 245 -12.59 -14.04 -24.24
CA GLU A 245 -12.93 -15.47 -24.13
C GLU A 245 -11.73 -16.33 -23.71
N SER A 246 -10.54 -16.08 -24.27
CA SER A 246 -9.34 -16.87 -23.93
C SER A 246 -8.57 -16.34 -22.71
N GLY A 247 -8.72 -15.05 -22.41
CA GLY A 247 -7.92 -14.34 -21.41
C GLY A 247 -6.50 -14.01 -21.87
N ASP A 248 -6.17 -14.26 -23.15
CA ASP A 248 -4.83 -14.00 -23.69
C ASP A 248 -4.57 -12.50 -23.84
N VAL A 249 -3.34 -12.11 -23.53
CA VAL A 249 -2.83 -10.75 -23.76
C VAL A 249 -1.67 -10.82 -24.74
N ASP A 250 -1.77 -10.05 -25.81
CA ASP A 250 -0.70 -9.85 -26.79
C ASP A 250 -0.27 -8.39 -26.81
N VAL A 251 1.03 -8.13 -26.91
CA VAL A 251 1.60 -6.78 -27.03
C VAL A 251 2.49 -6.75 -28.26
N LYS A 252 2.14 -5.88 -29.20
CA LYS A 252 2.83 -5.76 -30.49
C LYS A 252 3.18 -4.32 -30.82
N LYS A 253 4.23 -4.15 -31.62
CA LYS A 253 4.56 -2.86 -32.23
C LYS A 253 3.66 -2.57 -33.41
N VAL A 254 3.22 -1.31 -33.51
CA VAL A 254 2.29 -0.84 -34.52
C VAL A 254 2.63 0.57 -34.97
N VAL A 255 2.02 1.03 -36.07
CA VAL A 255 1.97 2.46 -36.38
C VAL A 255 0.78 3.04 -35.62
N SER A 256 1.03 3.68 -34.48
CA SER A 256 -0.04 4.11 -33.56
C SER A 256 -1.05 5.06 -34.20
N ALA A 257 -0.58 5.94 -35.10
CA ALA A 257 -1.42 6.90 -35.83
C ALA A 257 -2.57 6.22 -36.59
N ASP A 258 -2.32 5.07 -37.23
CA ASP A 258 -3.31 4.35 -38.05
C ASP A 258 -4.51 3.85 -37.22
N TYR A 259 -4.30 3.55 -35.93
CA TYR A 259 -5.37 3.12 -35.02
C TYR A 259 -6.23 4.28 -34.51
N SER A 260 -5.83 5.52 -34.80
CA SER A 260 -6.58 6.74 -34.46
C SER A 260 -7.12 7.47 -35.69
N ASP A 261 -6.87 6.96 -36.89
CA ASP A 261 -7.25 7.57 -38.18
C ASP A 261 -8.77 7.58 -38.40
N TRP A 262 -9.51 6.76 -37.66
CA TRP A 262 -10.97 6.81 -37.64
C TRP A 262 -11.49 8.19 -37.25
N ARG A 263 -10.76 9.00 -36.48
CA ARG A 263 -11.13 10.39 -36.18
C ARG A 263 -11.36 11.21 -37.46
N GLU A 264 -10.62 10.92 -38.51
CA GLU A 264 -10.65 11.60 -39.81
C GLU A 264 -11.34 10.77 -40.90
N GLY A 265 -11.96 9.63 -40.54
CA GLY A 265 -12.68 8.79 -41.49
C GLY A 265 -11.89 7.65 -42.11
N GLY A 266 -10.67 7.37 -41.64
CA GLY A 266 -9.94 6.16 -42.01
C GLY A 266 -10.52 4.92 -41.31
N LEU A 267 -10.22 3.73 -41.84
CA LEU A 267 -10.55 2.46 -41.19
C LEU A 267 -9.41 1.48 -41.36
N LEU A 268 -8.85 1.02 -40.24
CA LEU A 268 -7.86 -0.06 -40.20
C LEU A 268 -8.50 -1.31 -39.60
N PHE A 269 -8.50 -2.37 -40.38
CA PHE A 269 -8.79 -3.72 -39.89
C PHE A 269 -7.49 -4.49 -39.94
N ASP A 270 -6.94 -4.84 -38.78
CA ASP A 270 -5.78 -5.71 -38.66
C ASP A 270 -6.18 -7.02 -37.97
N ASN A 271 -6.29 -8.09 -38.77
CA ASN A 271 -6.71 -9.41 -38.34
C ASN A 271 -8.07 -9.38 -37.61
N TYR A 272 -9.09 -8.80 -38.26
CA TYR A 272 -10.47 -8.79 -37.77
C TYR A 272 -11.30 -9.87 -38.46
N SER A 273 -12.21 -10.50 -37.72
CA SER A 273 -13.22 -11.37 -38.32
C SER A 273 -14.13 -10.57 -39.24
N PHE A 274 -14.59 -11.18 -40.34
CA PHE A 274 -15.56 -10.54 -41.24
C PHE A 274 -16.80 -10.07 -40.49
N LYS A 275 -17.27 -10.87 -39.52
CA LYS A 275 -18.39 -10.53 -38.64
C LYS A 275 -18.15 -9.21 -37.88
N ASP A 276 -16.95 -9.00 -37.36
CA ASP A 276 -16.60 -7.76 -36.65
C ASP A 276 -16.42 -6.58 -37.59
N ILE A 277 -15.85 -6.80 -38.78
CA ILE A 277 -15.77 -5.79 -39.84
C ILE A 277 -17.17 -5.29 -40.19
N ILE A 278 -18.12 -6.20 -40.43
CA ILE A 278 -19.51 -5.83 -40.70
C ILE A 278 -20.08 -4.98 -39.56
N ARG A 279 -19.93 -5.40 -38.29
CA ARG A 279 -20.42 -4.63 -37.13
C ARG A 279 -19.82 -3.23 -37.07
N ILE A 280 -18.52 -3.09 -37.33
CA ILE A 280 -17.84 -1.80 -37.37
C ILE A 280 -18.41 -0.94 -38.52
N LEU A 281 -18.60 -1.51 -39.71
CA LEU A 281 -19.18 -0.79 -40.86
C LEU A 281 -20.64 -0.36 -40.60
N GLN A 282 -21.46 -1.22 -39.98
CA GLN A 282 -22.83 -0.87 -39.57
C GLN A 282 -22.83 0.38 -38.69
N ARG A 283 -21.91 0.45 -37.75
CA ARG A 283 -21.80 1.54 -36.79
C ARG A 283 -21.23 2.81 -37.42
N THR A 284 -20.13 2.68 -38.15
CA THR A 284 -19.41 3.80 -38.76
C THR A 284 -20.24 4.54 -39.80
N TYR A 285 -21.03 3.81 -40.59
CA TYR A 285 -21.83 4.39 -41.68
C TYR A 285 -23.34 4.40 -41.41
N GLY A 286 -23.79 3.86 -40.26
CA GLY A 286 -25.21 3.76 -39.93
C GLY A 286 -25.98 2.84 -40.89
N LEU A 287 -25.41 1.68 -41.22
CA LEU A 287 -25.92 0.72 -42.20
C LEU A 287 -26.69 -0.43 -41.52
N ASN A 288 -27.70 -0.93 -42.21
CA ASN A 288 -28.41 -2.17 -41.87
C ASN A 288 -27.86 -3.28 -42.76
N ILE A 289 -26.97 -4.12 -42.22
CA ILE A 289 -26.36 -5.20 -42.98
C ILE A 289 -27.06 -6.52 -42.65
N HIS A 290 -27.60 -7.18 -43.67
CA HIS A 290 -28.30 -8.45 -43.59
C HIS A 290 -27.43 -9.56 -44.18
N LEU A 291 -26.94 -10.45 -43.33
CA LEU A 291 -26.20 -11.65 -43.76
C LEU A 291 -27.19 -12.79 -44.03
N GLN A 292 -27.18 -13.31 -45.26
CA GLN A 292 -27.95 -14.50 -45.64
C GLN A 292 -27.20 -15.81 -45.39
N THR A 293 -25.92 -15.73 -45.02
CA THR A 293 -25.05 -16.87 -44.75
C THR A 293 -24.06 -16.54 -43.63
N SER A 294 -23.66 -17.57 -42.86
CA SER A 294 -22.59 -17.48 -41.85
C SER A 294 -21.24 -17.96 -42.37
N ALA A 295 -21.15 -18.37 -43.65
CA ALA A 295 -19.97 -19.01 -44.22
C ALA A 295 -18.69 -18.17 -44.12
N TYR A 296 -18.82 -16.84 -44.06
CA TYR A 296 -17.70 -15.91 -44.06
C TYR A 296 -17.35 -15.35 -42.68
N ASN A 297 -18.15 -15.63 -41.65
CA ASN A 297 -18.07 -14.92 -40.36
C ASN A 297 -16.67 -14.96 -39.73
N GLU A 298 -16.02 -16.12 -39.81
CA GLU A 298 -14.72 -16.38 -39.18
C GLU A 298 -13.52 -16.04 -40.09
N ASN A 299 -13.76 -15.54 -41.32
CA ASN A 299 -12.68 -15.12 -42.20
C ASN A 299 -11.97 -13.91 -41.60
N LEU A 300 -10.68 -14.06 -41.33
CA LEU A 300 -9.84 -12.98 -40.82
C LEU A 300 -9.31 -12.15 -41.99
N LEU A 301 -9.46 -10.83 -41.88
CA LEU A 301 -9.05 -9.89 -42.92
C LEU A 301 -8.15 -8.82 -42.31
N THR A 302 -7.13 -8.45 -43.09
CA THR A 302 -6.32 -7.25 -42.85
C THR A 302 -6.47 -6.32 -44.04
N VAL A 303 -7.01 -5.13 -43.80
CA VAL A 303 -7.32 -4.12 -44.82
C VAL A 303 -7.25 -2.73 -44.21
N HIS A 304 -6.80 -1.77 -45.01
CA HIS A 304 -6.79 -0.36 -44.66
C HIS A 304 -7.59 0.41 -45.72
N PHE A 305 -8.63 1.12 -45.28
CA PHE A 305 -9.37 2.07 -46.10
C PHE A 305 -8.94 3.49 -45.79
N ASN A 306 -8.76 4.27 -46.85
CA ASN A 306 -8.40 5.67 -46.74
C ASN A 306 -9.51 6.50 -46.08
N LYS A 307 -9.15 7.72 -45.68
CA LYS A 307 -10.08 8.69 -45.09
C LYS A 307 -11.25 8.97 -46.01
N ASN A 308 -12.46 8.82 -45.48
CA ASN A 308 -13.73 9.08 -46.17
C ASN A 308 -13.99 8.14 -47.36
N GLU A 309 -13.52 6.90 -47.30
CA GLU A 309 -13.84 5.88 -48.30
C GLU A 309 -15.36 5.65 -48.40
N SER A 310 -15.84 5.49 -49.64
CA SER A 310 -17.27 5.25 -49.89
C SER A 310 -17.69 3.83 -49.52
N VAL A 311 -18.96 3.67 -49.13
CA VAL A 311 -19.52 2.37 -48.80
C VAL A 311 -19.43 1.44 -50.02
N GLU A 312 -19.70 1.95 -51.21
CA GLU A 312 -19.59 1.24 -52.47
C GLU A 312 -18.19 0.66 -52.70
N ASN A 313 -17.15 1.48 -52.51
CA ASN A 313 -15.76 1.03 -52.66
C ASN A 313 -15.37 0.00 -51.60
N ILE A 314 -15.82 0.18 -50.36
CA ILE A 314 -15.57 -0.77 -49.27
C ILE A 314 -16.13 -2.14 -49.62
N PHE A 315 -17.42 -2.22 -50.00
CA PHE A 315 -18.05 -3.51 -50.34
C PHE A 315 -17.51 -4.10 -51.64
N MET A 316 -17.14 -3.27 -52.62
CA MET A 316 -16.42 -3.72 -53.80
C MET A 316 -15.11 -4.41 -53.42
N LEU A 317 -14.31 -3.79 -52.56
CA LEU A 317 -13.03 -4.37 -52.13
C LEU A 317 -13.23 -5.63 -51.28
N LEU A 318 -14.21 -5.64 -50.37
CA LEU A 318 -14.54 -6.85 -49.59
C LEU A 318 -14.97 -8.01 -50.48
N LYS A 319 -15.70 -7.75 -51.58
CA LYS A 319 -16.06 -8.76 -52.57
C LYS A 319 -14.82 -9.36 -53.27
N GLU A 320 -13.85 -8.52 -53.62
CA GLU A 320 -12.60 -9.00 -54.24
C GLU A 320 -11.75 -9.85 -53.27
N LEU A 321 -11.81 -9.54 -51.96
CA LEU A 321 -11.05 -10.27 -50.95
C LEU A 321 -11.72 -11.58 -50.49
N ILE A 322 -13.04 -11.70 -50.60
CA ILE A 322 -13.80 -12.85 -50.12
C ILE A 322 -14.42 -13.60 -51.30
N PRO A 323 -13.82 -14.73 -51.73
CA PRO A 323 -14.32 -15.49 -52.86
C PRO A 323 -15.78 -15.90 -52.69
N GLY A 324 -16.60 -15.55 -53.69
CA GLY A 324 -18.02 -15.89 -53.72
C GLY A 324 -18.93 -14.96 -52.92
N LEU A 325 -18.39 -13.94 -52.24
CA LEU A 325 -19.22 -12.92 -51.59
C LEU A 325 -19.97 -12.13 -52.65
N GLU A 326 -21.30 -12.17 -52.59
CA GLU A 326 -22.15 -11.32 -53.40
C GLU A 326 -22.85 -10.30 -52.49
N TYR A 327 -23.02 -9.07 -52.99
CA TYR A 327 -23.69 -8.03 -52.22
C TYR A 327 -24.66 -7.21 -53.07
N LYS A 328 -25.68 -6.66 -52.40
CA LYS A 328 -26.60 -5.68 -52.98
C LYS A 328 -26.78 -4.52 -52.01
N ILE A 329 -26.55 -3.30 -52.49
CA ILE A 329 -26.79 -2.06 -51.74
C ILE A 329 -28.17 -1.51 -52.13
N ASP A 330 -28.99 -1.20 -51.14
CA ASP A 330 -30.31 -0.57 -51.27
C ASP A 330 -30.46 0.54 -50.22
N GLY A 331 -29.95 1.72 -50.56
CA GLY A 331 -29.83 2.84 -49.64
C GLY A 331 -28.94 2.48 -48.45
N LYS A 332 -29.51 2.47 -47.23
CA LYS A 332 -28.80 2.06 -46.01
C LYS A 332 -28.84 0.56 -45.74
N ASN A 333 -29.59 -0.21 -46.53
CA ASN A 333 -29.69 -1.66 -46.37
C ASN A 333 -28.69 -2.34 -47.30
N ILE A 334 -27.91 -3.27 -46.76
CA ILE A 334 -26.94 -4.05 -47.52
C ILE A 334 -27.26 -5.52 -47.31
N TYR A 335 -27.41 -6.24 -48.41
CA TYR A 335 -27.71 -7.67 -48.40
C TYR A 335 -26.46 -8.42 -48.85
N LEU A 336 -25.91 -9.25 -47.97
CA LEU A 336 -24.73 -10.10 -48.23
C LEU A 336 -25.20 -11.54 -48.46
N ARG A 337 -24.74 -12.15 -49.55
CA ARG A 337 -25.13 -13.48 -50.03
C ARG A 337 -23.93 -14.41 -50.15
#